data_AF-A0A939GRI1-F1
#
_entry.id   AF-A0A939GRI1-F1
#
_cell.length_a   1.000
_cell.length_b   1.000
_cell.length_c   1.000
_cell.angle_alpha   90.00
_cell.angle_beta   90.00
_cell.angle_gamma   90.00
#
_symmetry.space_group_name_H-M   'P 1'
#
loop_
_entity.id
_entity.type
_entity.pdbx_description
1 polymer ?
#
loop_
_entity_poly.entity_id
_entity_poly.type
_entity_poly.pdbx_seq_one_letter_code
_entity_poly.pdbx_strand_id
1 'polypeptide(L)'
;QIYQDIYGSGWQTIAAETVNGDNQVLWKNITGNYLHIWHLDNNWNWVSSEGNWGLNSAEALTQETIFGIDANSDGVIGNPSSLTLTGTSGNDFLVGGANNDILTGGGGKDTLTGGLGSDKFVYQNLTDSLLANFDVITDFNATTGNDLFRVSTARAGFVNVGAVNTLDAAGIVAKLTAAAFGSNFAAQFSFGQKTFVAINDATAGFNAANDAIIEVTGLTGTLNVNHFVIV
;
A
#
# COMPACT_ATOMS: atom_id res chain seq x y z
N GLN A 1 23.16 -13.42 12.99
CA GLN A 1 22.88 -13.73 14.42
C GLN A 1 22.25 -12.47 14.98
N ILE A 2 20.94 -12.44 15.24
CA ILE A 2 20.29 -11.28 15.86
C ILE A 2 20.64 -11.38 17.34
N TYR A 3 21.59 -10.57 17.80
CA TYR A 3 22.03 -10.61 19.19
C TYR A 3 20.93 -10.00 20.06
N GLN A 4 20.36 -10.78 20.96
CA GLN A 4 19.60 -10.24 22.09
C GLN A 4 20.56 -9.35 22.92
N ASP A 5 20.06 -8.22 23.44
CA ASP A 5 20.76 -7.30 24.36
C ASP A 5 21.72 -6.23 23.80
N ILE A 6 21.69 -5.86 22.51
CA ILE A 6 22.59 -4.80 21.98
C ILE A 6 22.34 -3.42 22.62
N TYR A 7 21.10 -3.11 23.02
CA TYR A 7 20.80 -1.87 23.78
C TYR A 7 20.95 -2.02 25.31
N GLY A 8 21.41 -3.16 25.80
CA GLY A 8 21.44 -3.47 27.23
C GLY A 8 20.07 -3.87 27.79
N SER A 9 19.94 -3.84 29.12
CA SER A 9 18.78 -4.36 29.84
C SER A 9 17.47 -3.66 29.47
N GLY A 10 16.42 -4.44 29.20
CA GLY A 10 15.05 -3.97 29.00
C GLY A 10 14.58 -3.90 27.55
N TRP A 11 15.48 -4.12 26.58
CA TRP A 11 15.13 -4.19 25.16
C TRP A 11 14.89 -5.63 24.69
N GLN A 12 13.86 -5.81 23.87
CA GLN A 12 13.54 -7.09 23.24
C GLN A 12 13.26 -6.88 21.76
N THR A 13 13.72 -7.82 20.93
CA THR A 13 13.29 -7.92 19.53
C THR A 13 11.88 -8.46 19.50
N ILE A 14 10.96 -7.73 18.86
CA ILE A 14 9.56 -8.14 18.76
C ILE A 14 9.16 -8.49 17.33
N ALA A 15 9.86 -7.97 16.31
CA ALA A 15 9.66 -8.35 14.92
C ALA A 15 10.96 -8.17 14.11
N ALA A 16 11.07 -8.89 12.99
CA ALA A 16 12.16 -8.75 12.03
C ALA A 16 11.63 -9.11 10.64
N GLU A 17 11.52 -8.13 9.74
CA GLU A 17 10.87 -8.29 8.44
C GLU A 17 11.57 -7.46 7.37
N THR A 18 11.40 -7.85 6.11
CA THR A 18 11.81 -7.02 4.97
C THR A 18 10.61 -6.20 4.50
N VAL A 19 10.63 -4.91 4.73
CA VAL A 19 9.54 -3.98 4.37
C VAL A 19 10.03 -3.12 3.21
N ASN A 20 9.39 -3.24 2.04
CA ASN A 20 9.76 -2.51 0.81
C ASN A 20 11.25 -2.61 0.42
N GLY A 21 11.87 -3.77 0.64
CA GLY A 21 13.29 -4.01 0.35
C GLY A 21 14.27 -3.50 1.41
N ASP A 22 13.77 -2.91 2.49
CA ASP A 22 14.55 -2.57 3.67
C ASP A 22 14.41 -3.68 4.72
N ASN A 23 15.51 -4.31 5.10
CA ASN A 23 15.51 -5.32 6.15
C ASN A 23 15.46 -4.60 7.49
N GLN A 24 14.43 -4.85 8.28
CA GLN A 24 14.17 -4.12 9.49
C GLN A 24 14.07 -5.05 10.71
N VAL A 25 14.49 -4.56 11.87
CA VAL A 25 14.25 -5.22 13.16
C VAL A 25 13.59 -4.22 14.10
N LEU A 26 12.42 -4.56 14.61
CA LEU A 26 11.68 -3.76 15.56
C LEU A 26 12.00 -4.21 16.99
N TRP A 27 12.35 -3.23 17.82
CA TRP A 27 12.73 -3.40 19.21
C TRP A 27 11.74 -2.68 20.12
N LYS A 28 11.44 -3.30 21.26
CA LYS A 28 10.65 -2.69 22.33
C LYS A 28 11.47 -2.60 23.60
N ASN A 29 11.50 -1.42 24.20
CA ASN A 29 11.97 -1.25 25.57
C ASN A 29 10.78 -1.43 26.53
N ILE A 30 10.79 -2.50 27.32
CA ILE A 30 9.71 -2.81 28.27
C ILE A 30 9.64 -1.76 29.38
N THR A 31 10.78 -1.38 29.95
CA THR A 31 10.82 -0.49 31.12
C THR A 31 10.53 0.96 30.75
N GLY A 32 10.97 1.37 29.55
CA GLY A 32 10.82 2.71 29.03
C GLY A 32 9.51 2.94 28.26
N ASN A 33 8.84 1.88 27.80
CA ASN A 33 7.68 1.97 26.91
C ASN A 33 7.97 2.71 25.61
N TYR A 34 9.02 2.28 24.90
CA TYR A 34 9.38 2.83 23.60
C TYR A 34 9.57 1.76 22.54
N LEU A 35 9.27 2.10 21.29
CA LEU A 35 9.69 1.38 20.11
C LEU A 35 10.93 2.02 19.47
N HIS A 36 11.74 1.17 18.85
CA HIS A 36 12.92 1.54 18.09
C HIS A 36 13.10 0.57 16.93
N ILE A 37 13.51 1.08 15.78
CA ILE A 37 13.73 0.26 14.58
C ILE A 37 15.18 0.32 14.14
N TRP A 38 15.67 -0.81 13.66
CA TRP A 38 16.93 -0.91 12.95
C TRP A 38 16.68 -1.16 11.48
N HIS A 39 17.48 -0.52 10.65
CA HIS A 39 17.55 -0.76 9.22
C HIS A 39 18.84 -1.52 8.93
N LEU A 40 18.74 -2.52 8.08
CA LEU A 40 19.80 -3.47 7.77
C LEU A 40 19.98 -3.61 6.26
N ASP A 41 21.18 -3.95 5.85
CA ASP A 41 21.47 -4.26 4.45
C ASP A 41 20.84 -5.60 4.03
N ASN A 42 20.99 -5.96 2.75
CA ASN A 42 20.50 -7.23 2.18
C ASN A 42 21.07 -8.48 2.87
N ASN A 43 22.17 -8.36 3.60
CA ASN A 43 22.81 -9.43 4.35
C ASN A 43 22.45 -9.42 5.84
N TRP A 44 21.46 -8.61 6.24
CA TRP A 44 21.03 -8.41 7.63
C TRP A 44 22.15 -7.87 8.53
N ASN A 45 23.07 -7.06 7.98
CA ASN A 45 24.00 -6.28 8.76
C ASN A 45 23.39 -4.92 9.10
N TRP A 46 23.60 -4.44 10.32
CA TRP A 46 23.10 -3.14 10.77
C TRP A 46 23.65 -1.99 9.91
N VAL A 47 22.77 -1.06 9.51
CA VAL A 47 23.11 0.13 8.73
C VAL A 47 22.77 1.40 9.50
N SER A 48 21.55 1.50 10.02
CA SER A 48 21.07 2.67 10.76
C SER A 48 19.97 2.29 11.75
N SER A 49 19.54 3.26 12.54
CA SER A 49 18.43 3.08 13.48
C SER A 49 17.74 4.39 13.79
N GLU A 50 16.46 4.32 14.10
CA GLU A 50 15.63 5.44 14.55
C GLU A 50 14.60 4.94 15.56
N GLY A 51 14.05 5.83 16.40
CA GLY A 51 13.14 5.42 17.46
C GLY A 51 13.12 6.29 18.70
N ASN A 52 12.90 5.63 19.84
CA ASN A 52 12.43 6.22 21.11
C ASN A 52 11.01 6.78 21.01
N TRP A 53 10.18 6.15 20.17
CA TRP A 53 8.77 6.48 20.04
C TRP A 53 8.00 5.89 21.20
N GLY A 54 7.28 6.70 21.97
CA GLY A 54 6.39 6.17 23.00
C GLY A 54 5.37 5.23 22.38
N LEU A 55 5.00 4.12 23.04
CA LEU A 55 4.15 3.09 22.41
C LEU A 55 2.80 3.59 21.85
N ASN A 56 2.31 4.75 22.29
CA ASN A 56 1.08 5.38 21.79
C ASN A 56 1.32 6.56 20.83
N SER A 57 2.56 6.78 20.39
CA SER A 57 2.86 7.82 19.40
C SER A 57 2.49 7.36 18.00
N ALA A 58 2.24 8.30 17.10
CA ALA A 58 1.86 7.98 15.72
C ALA A 58 2.92 7.10 15.03
N GLU A 59 4.21 7.36 15.29
CA GLU A 59 5.31 6.59 14.72
C GLU A 59 5.32 5.13 15.22
N ALA A 60 5.05 4.91 16.51
CA ALA A 60 4.97 3.57 17.08
C ALA A 60 3.76 2.80 16.51
N LEU A 61 2.61 3.45 16.41
CA LEU A 61 1.39 2.88 15.83
C LEU A 61 1.56 2.59 14.32
N THR A 62 2.31 3.40 13.59
CA THR A 62 2.68 3.07 12.20
C THR A 62 3.48 1.77 12.14
N GLN A 63 4.41 1.55 13.07
CA GLN A 63 5.16 0.28 13.12
C GLN A 63 4.26 -0.90 13.47
N GLU A 64 3.28 -0.73 14.36
CA GLU A 64 2.29 -1.77 14.64
C GLU A 64 1.58 -2.24 13.36
N THR A 65 1.12 -1.31 12.52
CA THR A 65 0.49 -1.64 11.23
C THR A 65 1.46 -2.33 10.28
N ILE A 66 2.68 -1.81 10.14
CA ILE A 66 3.69 -2.34 9.21
C ILE A 66 4.06 -3.79 9.56
N PHE A 67 4.28 -4.07 10.84
CA PHE A 67 4.70 -5.40 11.32
C PHE A 67 3.52 -6.30 11.72
N GLY A 68 2.28 -5.79 11.68
CA GLY A 68 1.09 -6.54 12.09
C GLY A 68 1.11 -6.97 13.57
N ILE A 69 1.59 -6.10 14.46
CA ILE A 69 1.73 -6.40 15.90
C ILE A 69 1.02 -5.36 16.76
N ASP A 70 0.55 -5.79 17.94
CA ASP A 70 0.04 -4.91 18.99
C ASP A 70 1.15 -4.69 20.03
N ALA A 71 1.91 -3.61 19.86
CA ALA A 71 3.11 -3.35 20.64
C ALA A 71 2.78 -2.67 21.97
N ASN A 72 1.70 -1.89 22.07
CA ASN A 72 1.24 -1.26 23.31
C ASN A 72 0.32 -2.18 24.15
N SER A 73 -0.12 -3.30 23.60
CA SER A 73 -1.02 -4.30 24.21
C SER A 73 -2.40 -3.75 24.56
N ASP A 74 -2.93 -2.82 23.74
CA ASP A 74 -4.27 -2.26 23.90
C ASP A 74 -5.38 -3.04 23.17
N GLY A 75 -5.00 -4.06 22.40
CA GLY A 75 -5.90 -4.91 21.62
C GLY A 75 -6.18 -4.40 20.20
N VAL A 76 -5.52 -3.34 19.76
CA VAL A 76 -5.58 -2.76 18.41
C VAL A 76 -4.20 -2.82 17.78
N ILE A 77 -4.15 -3.04 16.47
CA ILE A 77 -2.91 -2.92 15.70
C ILE A 77 -2.98 -1.59 14.95
N GLY A 78 -2.09 -0.66 15.27
CA GLY A 78 -1.99 0.61 14.58
C GLY A 78 -2.89 1.71 15.14
N ASN A 79 -3.08 2.78 14.36
CA ASN A 79 -3.82 3.94 14.85
C ASN A 79 -5.31 3.62 15.07
N PRO A 80 -5.88 3.78 16.28
CA PRO A 80 -7.28 3.46 16.54
C PRO A 80 -8.27 4.52 16.03
N SER A 81 -7.80 5.57 15.33
CA SER A 81 -8.64 6.62 14.74
C SER A 81 -8.68 6.50 13.23
N SER A 82 -9.85 6.72 12.62
CA SER A 82 -9.93 6.94 11.17
C SER A 82 -9.14 8.18 10.74
N LEU A 83 -8.24 8.01 9.79
CA LEU A 83 -7.34 9.02 9.24
C LEU A 83 -7.76 9.47 7.85
N THR A 84 -7.42 10.72 7.53
CA THR A 84 -7.40 11.22 6.16
C THR A 84 -5.98 11.67 5.87
N LEU A 85 -5.26 10.86 5.10
CA LEU A 85 -3.86 11.05 4.75
C LEU A 85 -3.76 11.56 3.31
N THR A 86 -3.02 12.65 3.14
CA THR A 86 -2.71 13.22 1.84
C THR A 86 -1.21 13.40 1.76
N GLY A 87 -0.57 12.73 0.80
CA GLY A 87 0.84 12.91 0.48
C GLY A 87 1.07 14.18 -0.34
N THR A 88 2.16 14.18 -1.08
CA THR A 88 2.72 15.33 -1.74
C THR A 88 2.76 15.12 -3.26
N SER A 89 3.69 15.80 -3.94
CA SER A 89 4.01 15.52 -5.35
C SER A 89 5.29 14.68 -5.49
N GLY A 90 5.83 14.18 -4.38
CA GLY A 90 6.98 13.30 -4.32
C GLY A 90 6.56 11.86 -4.02
N ASN A 91 7.54 10.98 -3.83
CA ASN A 91 7.25 9.60 -3.44
C ASN A 91 6.94 9.56 -1.94
N ASP A 92 5.71 9.22 -1.60
CA ASP A 92 5.22 9.20 -0.23
C ASP A 92 4.98 7.77 0.29
N PHE A 93 5.13 7.62 1.60
CA PHE A 93 4.80 6.39 2.32
C PHE A 93 3.70 6.70 3.34
N LEU A 94 2.49 6.19 3.09
CA LEU A 94 1.30 6.48 3.90
C LEU A 94 0.76 5.18 4.51
N VAL A 95 0.46 5.22 5.81
CA VAL A 95 -0.07 4.09 6.57
C VAL A 95 -1.28 4.57 7.38
N GLY A 96 -2.46 4.02 7.09
CA GLY A 96 -3.72 4.37 7.75
C GLY A 96 -3.79 3.86 9.19
N GLY A 97 -3.70 2.54 9.37
CA GLY A 97 -3.70 1.91 10.68
C GLY A 97 -4.93 1.06 10.90
N ALA A 98 -5.68 1.30 11.98
CA ALA A 98 -6.94 0.62 12.22
C ALA A 98 -8.12 1.54 11.89
N ASN A 99 -9.28 0.92 11.68
CA ASN A 99 -10.52 1.54 11.22
C ASN A 99 -10.44 2.00 9.75
N ASN A 100 -11.43 2.78 9.32
CA ASN A 100 -11.62 3.11 7.92
C ASN A 100 -10.89 4.40 7.59
N ASP A 101 -9.86 4.30 6.77
CA ASP A 101 -8.99 5.40 6.41
C ASP A 101 -9.21 5.88 4.97
N ILE A 102 -8.77 7.11 4.68
CA ILE A 102 -8.75 7.68 3.34
C ILE A 102 -7.32 8.08 3.02
N LEU A 103 -6.73 7.44 2.02
CA LEU A 103 -5.35 7.67 1.59
C LEU A 103 -5.32 8.27 0.19
N THR A 104 -4.68 9.43 0.05
CA THR A 104 -4.36 10.08 -1.23
C THR A 104 -2.86 10.21 -1.33
N GLY A 105 -2.21 9.42 -2.19
CA GLY A 105 -0.76 9.51 -2.40
C GLY A 105 -0.36 10.88 -2.96
N GLY A 106 -1.03 11.29 -4.03
CA GLY A 106 -0.73 12.51 -4.75
C GLY A 106 0.05 12.18 -6.01
N GLY A 107 0.94 13.07 -6.45
CA GLY A 107 1.81 12.74 -7.58
C GLY A 107 3.08 12.09 -7.07
N GLY A 108 3.66 11.15 -7.80
CA GLY A 108 4.88 10.48 -7.36
C GLY A 108 4.79 9.00 -7.64
N LYS A 109 5.66 8.22 -7.00
CA LYS A 109 5.47 6.78 -6.84
C LYS A 109 5.26 6.52 -5.36
N ASP A 110 4.01 6.30 -4.99
CA ASP A 110 3.62 6.20 -3.59
C ASP A 110 3.50 4.75 -3.13
N THR A 111 3.64 4.54 -1.84
CA THR A 111 3.38 3.27 -1.17
C THR A 111 2.34 3.50 -0.09
N LEU A 112 1.18 2.86 -0.26
CA LEU A 112 -0.01 3.09 0.55
C LEU A 112 -0.40 1.79 1.25
N THR A 113 -0.53 1.84 2.57
CA THR A 113 -1.02 0.74 3.40
C THR A 113 -2.28 1.20 4.11
N GLY A 114 -3.42 0.55 3.84
CA GLY A 114 -4.67 0.88 4.52
C GLY A 114 -4.62 0.44 5.98
N GLY A 115 -4.28 -0.82 6.18
CA GLY A 115 -4.24 -1.50 7.46
C GLY A 115 -5.53 -2.28 7.72
N LEU A 116 -5.98 -2.28 8.98
CA LEU A 116 -7.20 -2.96 9.38
C LEU A 116 -8.39 -2.05 9.19
N GLY A 117 -9.31 -2.38 8.29
CA GLY A 117 -10.50 -1.56 8.15
C GLY A 117 -11.21 -1.79 6.86
N SER A 118 -11.89 -0.75 6.38
CA SER A 118 -12.45 -0.64 5.05
C SER A 118 -12.00 0.70 4.49
N ASP A 119 -10.86 0.66 3.82
CA ASP A 119 -10.06 1.82 3.48
C ASP A 119 -10.38 2.32 2.08
N LYS A 120 -9.99 3.57 1.83
CA LYS A 120 -10.29 4.26 0.58
C LYS A 120 -9.04 4.86 -0.01
N PHE A 121 -8.58 4.28 -1.12
CA PHE A 121 -7.43 4.76 -1.88
C PHE A 121 -7.89 5.69 -3.01
N VAL A 122 -7.44 6.93 -3.00
CA VAL A 122 -7.97 8.00 -3.85
C VAL A 122 -7.18 8.13 -5.14
N TYR A 123 -7.87 7.93 -6.27
CA TYR A 123 -7.39 8.13 -7.64
C TYR A 123 -8.39 8.96 -8.43
N GLN A 124 -8.64 10.19 -7.97
CA GLN A 124 -9.53 11.12 -8.67
C GLN A 124 -8.86 11.78 -9.86
N ASN A 125 -7.54 11.98 -9.78
CA ASN A 125 -6.69 12.32 -10.91
C ASN A 125 -5.91 11.06 -11.32
N LEU A 126 -6.14 10.54 -12.52
CA LEU A 126 -5.52 9.29 -12.95
C LEU A 126 -4.02 9.45 -13.23
N THR A 127 -3.56 10.66 -13.50
CA THR A 127 -2.13 10.93 -13.75
C THR A 127 -1.28 10.89 -12.49
N ASP A 128 -1.91 10.78 -11.31
CA ASP A 128 -1.23 10.62 -10.03
C ASP A 128 -0.42 9.31 -10.01
N SER A 129 -0.87 8.28 -10.75
CA SER A 129 -0.22 6.95 -10.78
C SER A 129 -0.15 6.38 -12.21
N LEU A 130 0.69 6.98 -13.06
CA LEU A 130 0.91 6.51 -14.44
C LEU A 130 1.81 5.27 -14.49
N LEU A 131 1.80 4.53 -15.60
CA LEU A 131 2.65 3.34 -15.80
C LEU A 131 4.15 3.58 -15.51
N ALA A 132 4.66 4.77 -15.78
CA ALA A 132 6.08 5.07 -15.54
C ALA A 132 6.42 5.14 -14.04
N ASN A 133 5.47 5.57 -13.21
CA ASN A 133 5.60 5.82 -11.77
C ASN A 133 4.32 5.36 -11.07
N PHE A 134 3.96 4.07 -11.22
CA PHE A 134 2.76 3.56 -10.59
C PHE A 134 2.96 3.44 -9.08
N ASP A 135 1.90 3.73 -8.34
CA ASP A 135 1.80 3.51 -6.91
C ASP A 135 1.71 2.03 -6.57
N VAL A 136 1.99 1.73 -5.31
CA VAL A 136 1.82 0.41 -4.71
C VAL A 136 0.85 0.52 -3.55
N ILE A 137 -0.26 -0.24 -3.60
CA ILE A 137 -1.09 -0.51 -2.44
C ILE A 137 -0.66 -1.85 -1.86
N THR A 138 -0.33 -1.87 -0.58
CA THR A 138 0.40 -3.00 0.01
C THR A 138 -0.51 -4.14 0.46
N ASP A 139 -1.78 -3.84 0.79
CA ASP A 139 -2.66 -4.72 1.56
C ASP A 139 -4.14 -4.72 1.12
N PHE A 140 -4.44 -4.25 -0.09
CA PHE A 140 -5.83 -4.07 -0.54
C PHE A 140 -6.69 -5.33 -0.37
N ASN A 141 -7.80 -5.18 0.34
CA ASN A 141 -8.74 -6.23 0.66
C ASN A 141 -10.02 -6.08 -0.17
N ALA A 142 -10.11 -6.83 -1.28
CA ALA A 142 -11.28 -6.85 -2.17
C ALA A 142 -12.37 -7.85 -1.71
N THR A 143 -12.48 -8.11 -0.40
CA THR A 143 -13.66 -8.78 0.15
C THR A 143 -14.84 -7.81 0.21
N THR A 144 -16.07 -8.34 0.16
CA THR A 144 -17.26 -7.50 0.03
C THR A 144 -17.40 -6.53 1.19
N GLY A 145 -17.49 -5.23 0.87
CA GLY A 145 -17.69 -4.16 1.85
C GLY A 145 -16.41 -3.68 2.53
N ASN A 146 -15.24 -4.11 2.06
CA ASN A 146 -13.94 -3.72 2.57
C ASN A 146 -13.34 -2.60 1.70
N ASP A 147 -12.07 -2.70 1.30
CA ASP A 147 -11.35 -1.62 0.63
C ASP A 147 -11.94 -1.20 -0.71
N LEU A 148 -11.80 0.09 -1.00
CA LEU A 148 -12.35 0.74 -2.19
C LEU A 148 -11.31 1.67 -2.83
N PHE A 149 -11.34 1.72 -4.15
CA PHE A 149 -10.78 2.82 -4.92
C PHE A 149 -11.81 3.95 -4.99
N ARG A 150 -11.41 5.17 -4.61
CA ARG A 150 -12.21 6.39 -4.82
C ARG A 150 -11.77 7.07 -6.10
N VAL A 151 -12.68 7.17 -7.07
CA VAL A 151 -12.42 7.70 -8.41
C VAL A 151 -13.32 8.88 -8.74
N SER A 152 -12.95 9.69 -9.72
CA SER A 152 -13.73 10.86 -10.13
C SER A 152 -14.95 10.52 -11.00
N THR A 153 -14.95 9.37 -11.65
CA THR A 153 -16.04 8.94 -12.54
C THR A 153 -16.39 7.47 -12.27
N ALA A 154 -17.69 7.15 -12.24
CA ALA A 154 -18.18 5.78 -12.04
C ALA A 154 -17.61 4.83 -13.10
N ARG A 155 -17.22 3.62 -12.68
CA ARG A 155 -16.67 2.63 -13.60
C ARG A 155 -17.78 1.99 -14.42
N ALA A 156 -17.69 2.09 -15.74
CA ALA A 156 -18.70 1.54 -16.67
C ALA A 156 -18.60 0.01 -16.80
N GLY A 157 -17.48 -0.58 -16.38
CA GLY A 157 -17.25 -2.00 -16.40
C GLY A 157 -15.96 -2.38 -15.68
N PHE A 158 -15.81 -3.67 -15.41
CA PHE A 158 -14.60 -4.26 -14.88
C PHE A 158 -14.21 -5.50 -15.70
N VAL A 159 -12.93 -5.62 -16.05
CA VAL A 159 -12.40 -6.80 -16.76
C VAL A 159 -11.14 -7.34 -16.09
N ASN A 160 -11.02 -8.66 -16.00
CA ASN A 160 -9.74 -9.30 -15.67
C ASN A 160 -9.16 -9.89 -16.96
N VAL A 161 -8.00 -9.38 -17.38
CA VAL A 161 -7.37 -9.75 -18.67
C VAL A 161 -6.21 -10.74 -18.51
N GLY A 162 -5.97 -11.22 -17.29
CA GLY A 162 -4.90 -12.17 -16.98
C GLY A 162 -3.50 -11.59 -17.12
N ALA A 163 -2.53 -12.45 -17.43
CA ALA A 163 -1.12 -12.05 -17.48
C ALA A 163 -0.78 -11.25 -18.75
N VAL A 164 -0.06 -10.13 -18.58
CA VAL A 164 0.65 -9.43 -19.66
C VAL A 164 2.04 -10.03 -19.86
N ASN A 165 2.56 -9.97 -21.10
CA ASN A 165 3.88 -10.53 -21.40
C ASN A 165 5.03 -9.61 -20.97
N THR A 166 4.80 -8.30 -21.00
CA THR A 166 5.76 -7.26 -20.62
C THR A 166 5.03 -6.19 -19.82
N LEU A 167 5.70 -5.62 -18.81
CA LEU A 167 5.20 -4.47 -18.05
C LEU A 167 5.65 -3.17 -18.74
N ASP A 168 5.15 -2.97 -19.95
CA ASP A 168 5.31 -1.76 -20.74
C ASP A 168 4.01 -1.44 -21.48
N ALA A 169 3.95 -0.27 -22.13
CA ALA A 169 2.73 0.15 -22.82
C ALA A 169 2.29 -0.86 -23.89
N ALA A 170 3.23 -1.45 -24.62
CA ALA A 170 2.91 -2.43 -25.67
C ALA A 170 2.30 -3.72 -25.10
N GLY A 171 2.88 -4.26 -24.02
CA GLY A 171 2.41 -5.47 -23.36
C GLY A 171 1.04 -5.30 -22.71
N ILE A 172 0.78 -4.14 -22.11
CA ILE A 172 -0.51 -3.81 -21.50
C ILE A 172 -1.57 -3.58 -22.58
N VAL A 173 -1.28 -2.77 -23.63
CA VAL A 173 -2.21 -2.52 -24.74
C VAL A 173 -2.62 -3.82 -25.46
N ALA A 174 -1.72 -4.79 -25.57
CA ALA A 174 -2.03 -6.08 -26.18
C ALA A 174 -3.16 -6.85 -25.46
N LYS A 175 -3.42 -6.53 -24.19
CA LYS A 175 -4.54 -7.07 -23.40
C LYS A 175 -5.68 -6.06 -23.23
N LEU A 176 -5.35 -4.83 -22.89
CA LEU A 176 -6.30 -3.73 -22.68
C LEU A 176 -6.52 -2.93 -23.97
N THR A 177 -7.01 -3.63 -24.99
CA THR A 177 -7.40 -3.03 -26.28
C THR A 177 -8.67 -2.18 -26.12
N ALA A 178 -8.96 -1.28 -27.07
CA ALA A 178 -10.20 -0.50 -27.07
C ALA A 178 -11.48 -1.35 -27.09
N ALA A 179 -11.42 -2.61 -27.54
CA ALA A 179 -12.55 -3.53 -27.50
C ALA A 179 -12.74 -4.19 -26.12
N ALA A 180 -11.66 -4.38 -25.36
CA ALA A 180 -11.67 -5.07 -24.07
C ALA A 180 -11.75 -4.11 -22.88
N PHE A 181 -11.16 -2.92 -23.01
CA PHE A 181 -11.04 -1.91 -21.97
C PHE A 181 -11.77 -0.65 -22.44
N GLY A 182 -13.09 -0.64 -22.25
CA GLY A 182 -13.94 0.48 -22.69
C GLY A 182 -13.71 1.76 -21.89
N SER A 183 -14.22 2.87 -22.40
CA SER A 183 -14.22 4.16 -21.70
C SER A 183 -14.72 4.03 -20.25
N ASN A 184 -13.98 4.59 -19.30
CA ASN A 184 -14.24 4.51 -17.86
C ASN A 184 -14.28 3.09 -17.30
N PHE A 185 -13.64 2.10 -17.91
CA PHE A 185 -13.51 0.79 -17.29
C PHE A 185 -12.46 0.81 -16.18
N ALA A 186 -12.52 -0.20 -15.33
CA ALA A 186 -11.37 -0.64 -14.54
C ALA A 186 -10.96 -2.05 -15.01
N ALA A 187 -9.71 -2.41 -14.81
CA ALA A 187 -9.22 -3.72 -15.16
C ALA A 187 -8.23 -4.26 -14.15
N GLN A 188 -8.12 -5.58 -14.08
CA GLN A 188 -7.04 -6.29 -13.40
C GLN A 188 -6.20 -7.04 -14.42
N PHE A 189 -4.88 -6.99 -14.25
CA PHE A 189 -3.93 -7.85 -14.97
C PHE A 189 -2.79 -8.28 -14.04
N SER A 190 -1.96 -9.21 -14.48
CA SER A 190 -0.77 -9.63 -13.75
C SER A 190 0.49 -9.58 -14.60
N PHE A 191 1.64 -9.39 -13.95
CA PHE A 191 2.95 -9.54 -14.57
C PHE A 191 3.88 -10.28 -13.59
N GLY A 192 4.30 -11.50 -13.98
CA GLY A 192 4.93 -12.41 -13.03
C GLY A 192 4.00 -12.71 -11.85
N GLN A 193 4.48 -12.48 -10.63
CA GLN A 193 3.71 -12.68 -9.40
C GLN A 193 2.92 -11.43 -8.95
N LYS A 194 3.06 -10.31 -9.67
CA LYS A 194 2.47 -9.02 -9.29
C LYS A 194 1.09 -8.86 -9.90
N THR A 195 0.18 -8.25 -9.14
CA THR A 195 -1.17 -7.89 -9.59
C THR A 195 -1.25 -6.38 -9.78
N PHE A 196 -1.92 -5.96 -10.83
CA PHE A 196 -2.11 -4.55 -11.17
C PHE A 196 -3.57 -4.24 -11.42
N VAL A 197 -3.97 -3.04 -11.04
CA VAL A 197 -5.25 -2.42 -11.38
C VAL A 197 -4.99 -1.30 -12.38
N ALA A 198 -5.71 -1.32 -13.50
CA ALA A 198 -5.75 -0.21 -14.45
C ALA A 198 -7.09 0.52 -14.35
N ILE A 199 -7.05 1.85 -14.32
CA ILE A 199 -8.25 2.69 -14.29
C ILE A 199 -8.23 3.56 -15.54
N ASN A 200 -9.21 3.34 -16.43
CA ASN A 200 -9.28 4.04 -17.72
C ASN A 200 -9.84 5.45 -17.57
N ASP A 201 -9.35 6.38 -18.37
CA ASP A 201 -9.99 7.66 -18.61
C ASP A 201 -11.29 7.51 -19.44
N ALA A 202 -11.78 8.58 -20.05
CA ALA A 202 -12.99 8.53 -20.88
C ALA A 202 -12.74 7.94 -22.29
N THR A 203 -11.56 7.44 -22.59
CA THR A 203 -11.12 6.95 -23.91
C THR A 203 -10.84 5.47 -23.87
N ALA A 204 -11.58 4.67 -24.65
CA ALA A 204 -11.38 3.23 -24.69
C ALA A 204 -9.96 2.84 -25.13
N GLY A 205 -9.42 1.80 -24.47
CA GLY A 205 -8.08 1.25 -24.66
C GLY A 205 -7.07 1.88 -23.71
N PHE A 206 -6.02 1.12 -23.36
CA PHE A 206 -5.02 1.62 -22.43
C PHE A 206 -4.15 2.74 -23.02
N ASN A 207 -4.00 3.83 -22.29
CA ASN A 207 -3.10 4.94 -22.58
C ASN A 207 -2.19 5.25 -21.38
N ALA A 208 -0.89 4.95 -21.51
CA ALA A 208 0.10 5.13 -20.44
C ALA A 208 0.31 6.58 -19.97
N ALA A 209 -0.20 7.59 -20.70
CA ALA A 209 -0.11 9.00 -20.33
C ALA A 209 -1.33 9.51 -19.53
N ASN A 210 -2.45 8.78 -19.55
CA ASN A 210 -3.71 9.24 -18.97
C ASN A 210 -4.36 8.24 -18.01
N ASP A 211 -4.12 6.95 -18.22
CA ASP A 211 -4.71 5.90 -17.42
C ASP A 211 -3.83 5.59 -16.21
N ALA A 212 -4.48 5.40 -15.06
CA ALA A 212 -3.77 5.00 -13.86
C ALA A 212 -3.43 3.52 -13.92
N ILE A 213 -2.22 3.18 -13.47
CA ILE A 213 -1.78 1.82 -13.13
C ILE A 213 -1.45 1.83 -11.66
N ILE A 214 -1.94 0.87 -10.89
CA ILE A 214 -1.64 0.69 -9.48
C ILE A 214 -1.19 -0.74 -9.28
N GLU A 215 -0.02 -0.97 -8.69
CA GLU A 215 0.37 -2.29 -8.21
C GLU A 215 -0.39 -2.57 -6.90
N VAL A 216 -1.01 -3.73 -6.81
CA VAL A 216 -1.67 -4.16 -5.58
C VAL A 216 -1.00 -5.44 -5.11
N THR A 217 -0.31 -5.34 -3.97
CA THR A 217 0.25 -6.49 -3.27
C THR A 217 -0.71 -6.94 -2.19
N GLY A 218 -0.55 -8.18 -1.70
CA GLY A 218 -1.42 -8.69 -0.63
C GLY A 218 -2.90 -8.82 -0.99
N LEU A 219 -3.28 -8.70 -2.28
CA LEU A 219 -4.68 -8.70 -2.70
C LEU A 219 -5.44 -9.92 -2.16
N THR A 220 -6.42 -9.66 -1.31
CA THR A 220 -7.37 -10.66 -0.85
C THR A 220 -8.73 -10.45 -1.52
N GLY A 221 -9.54 -11.49 -1.66
CA GLY A 221 -10.84 -11.40 -2.33
C GLY A 221 -10.77 -11.36 -3.86
N THR A 222 -11.77 -10.75 -4.50
CA THR A 222 -11.85 -10.68 -5.97
C THR A 222 -12.36 -9.31 -6.41
N LEU A 223 -11.49 -8.57 -7.10
CA LEU A 223 -11.83 -7.27 -7.64
C LEU A 223 -12.97 -7.36 -8.66
N ASN A 224 -13.81 -6.33 -8.62
CA ASN A 224 -14.94 -6.14 -9.52
C ASN A 224 -15.35 -4.65 -9.45
N VAL A 225 -16.33 -4.27 -10.26
CA VAL A 225 -16.76 -2.87 -10.42
C VAL A 225 -17.22 -2.21 -9.11
N ASN A 226 -17.71 -2.97 -8.12
CA ASN A 226 -18.22 -2.41 -6.86
C ASN A 226 -17.10 -1.93 -5.92
N HIS A 227 -15.84 -2.25 -6.20
CA HIS A 227 -14.69 -1.74 -5.45
C HIS A 227 -14.27 -0.33 -5.91
N PHE A 228 -15.03 0.29 -6.82
CA PHE A 228 -14.77 1.63 -7.30
C PHE A 228 -15.97 2.52 -6.99
N VAL A 229 -15.76 3.52 -6.15
CA VAL A 229 -16.82 4.45 -5.72
C VAL A 229 -16.47 5.87 -6.14
N ILE A 230 -17.51 6.64 -6.42
CA ILE A 230 -17.39 8.08 -6.65
C ILE A 230 -17.49 8.84 -5.32
N VAL A 231 -17.00 10.07 -5.31
CA VAL A 231 -17.20 11.03 -4.21
C VAL A 231 -18.65 11.50 -4.16
#